data_AF-A0A932E9Z5-F1
#
_entry.id   AF-A0A932E9Z5-F1
#
_cell.length_a   1.000
_cell.length_b   1.000
_cell.length_c   1.000
_cell.angle_alpha   90.00
_cell.angle_beta   90.00
_cell.angle_gamma   90.00
#
_symmetry.space_group_name_H-M   'P 1'
#
loop_
_entity.id
_entity.type
_entity.pdbx_description
1 polymer ?
#
loop_
_entity_poly.entity_id
_entity_poly.type
_entity_poly.pdbx_seq_one_letter_code
_entity_poly.pdbx_strand_id
1 'polypeptide(L)' 'MYYVYVLQSQTDDGLYIGYSSDLRRRLAQHQAGNFAKHPKRSKREIG' A
#
# COMPACT_ATOMS: atom_id res chain seq x y z
N MET A 1 0.90 -19.36 -1.40
CA MET A 1 -0.46 -18.80 -1.26
C MET A 1 -0.38 -17.30 -1.42
N TYR A 2 -1.37 -16.65 -2.04
CA TYR A 2 -1.42 -15.20 -2.17
C TYR A 2 -2.61 -14.67 -1.38
N TYR A 3 -2.43 -13.53 -0.73
CA TYR A 3 -3.44 -12.86 0.08
C TYR A 3 -3.74 -11.50 -0.52
N VAL A 4 -5.02 -11.14 -0.53
CA VAL A 4 -5.47 -9.74 -0.65
C VAL A 4 -5.72 -9.23 0.75
N TYR A 5 -5.30 -8.00 1.05
CA TYR A 5 -5.38 -7.43 2.39
C TYR A 5 -5.71 -5.93 2.38
N VAL A 6 -6.24 -5.48 3.51
CA VAL A 6 -6.47 -4.06 3.84
C VAL A 6 -5.72 -3.76 5.14
N LEU A 7 -4.90 -2.71 5.13
CA LEU A 7 -4.28 -2.16 6.33
C LEU A 7 -4.92 -0.80 6.64
N GLN A 8 -5.27 -0.58 7.91
CA GLN A 8 -5.74 0.71 8.40
C GLN A 8 -4.60 1.40 9.15
N SER A 9 -4.35 2.65 8.78
CA SER A 9 -3.49 3.55 9.53
C SER A 9 -4.17 3.96 10.84
N GLN A 10 -3.44 3.86 11.95
CA GLN A 10 -3.97 4.25 13.27
C GLN A 10 -3.87 5.77 13.53
N THR A 11 -3.21 6.52 12.65
CA THR A 11 -2.94 7.95 12.85
C THR A 11 -3.83 8.87 12.02
N ASP A 12 -4.32 8.39 10.88
CA ASP A 12 -5.10 9.19 9.93
C ASP A 12 -6.30 8.45 9.32
N ASP A 13 -6.64 7.26 9.85
CA ASP A 13 -7.69 6.37 9.36
C ASP A 13 -7.56 5.96 7.88
N GLY A 14 -6.40 6.22 7.26
CA GLY A 14 -6.13 5.87 5.88
C GLY A 14 -6.14 4.36 5.64
N LEU A 15 -6.70 3.94 4.51
CA LEU A 15 -6.74 2.54 4.10
C LEU A 15 -5.73 2.25 2.99
N TYR A 16 -4.95 1.19 3.16
CA TYR A 16 -4.04 0.65 2.15
C TYR A 16 -4.50 -0.74 1.71
N ILE A 17 -4.75 -0.91 0.41
CA ILE A 17 -5.18 -2.18 -0.18
C ILE A 17 -4.03 -2.75 -1.01
N GLY A 18 -3.72 -4.03 -0.82
CA GLY A 18 -2.65 -4.69 -1.55
C GLY A 18 -2.82 -6.19 -1.63
N TYR A 19 -1.89 -6.84 -2.33
CA TYR A 19 -1.76 -8.29 -2.37
C TYR A 19 -0.30 -8.73 -2.18
N SER A 20 -0.09 -9.90 -1.61
CA SER A 20 1.26 -10.47 -1.41
C SER A 20 1.20 -11.97 -1.13
N SER A 21 2.30 -12.67 -1.41
CA SER A 21 2.53 -14.04 -0.92
C SER A 21 3.08 -14.08 0.51
N ASP A 22 3.53 -12.94 1.05
CA ASP A 22 4.11 -12.81 2.40
C ASP A 22 3.52 -11.60 3.14
N LEU A 23 2.39 -11.84 3.83
CA LEU A 23 1.64 -10.81 4.55
C LEU A 23 2.46 -10.20 5.70
N ARG A 24 3.27 -11.01 6.41
CA ARG A 24 4.05 -10.58 7.58
C ARG A 24 5.12 -9.58 7.17
N ARG A 25 5.87 -9.90 6.11
CA ARG A 25 6.85 -8.98 5.52
C ARG A 25 6.18 -7.68 5.08
N ARG A 26 4.98 -7.74 4.49
CA ARG A 26 4.30 -6.53 4.03
C ARG A 26 3.82 -5.62 5.15
N LEU A 27 3.30 -6.18 6.24
CA LEU A 27 2.93 -5.41 7.43
C LEU A 27 4.14 -4.68 8.03
N ALA A 28 5.27 -5.36 8.17
CA ALA A 28 6.51 -4.75 8.68
C ALA A 28 7.01 -3.60 7.80
N GLN A 29 6.94 -3.75 6.48
CA GLN A 29 7.31 -2.68 5.53
C GLN A 29 6.37 -1.48 5.63
N HIS A 30 5.06 -1.70 5.78
CA HIS A 30 4.08 -0.63 5.98
C HIS A 30 4.36 0.16 7.26
N GLN A 31 4.61 -0.54 8.37
CA GLN A 31 4.96 0.09 9.66
C GLN A 31 6.27 0.91 9.58
N ALA A 32 7.24 0.46 8.78
CA ALA A 32 8.50 1.17 8.55
C ALA A 32 8.37 2.36 7.57
N GLY A 33 7.18 2.66 7.05
CA GLY A 33 6.98 3.71 6.03
C GLY A 33 7.54 3.35 4.65
N ASN A 34 7.90 2.08 4.43
CA ASN A 34 8.44 1.59 3.17
C ASN A 34 7.32 1.20 2.21
N PHE A 35 6.70 2.20 1.61
CA PHE A 35 5.73 2.00 0.54
C PHE A 35 6.47 1.69 -0.77
N ALA A 36 5.98 0.73 -1.54
CA ALA A 36 6.45 0.61 -2.92
C ALA A 36 6.09 1.91 -3.64
N LYS A 37 7.09 2.61 -4.19
CA LYS A 37 6.87 3.78 -5.02
C LYS A 37 6.14 3.33 -6.28
N HIS A 38 4.82 3.27 -6.22
CA HIS A 38 4.04 3.23 -7.44
C HIS A 38 4.30 4.54 -8.17
N PRO A 39 4.64 4.53 -9.48
CA PRO A 39 4.77 5.76 -10.23
C PRO A 39 3.46 6.53 -10.05
N LYS A 40 3.55 7.76 -9.52
CA LYS A 40 2.39 8.64 -9.42
C LYS A 40 1.83 8.73 -10.83
N ARG A 41 0.58 8.29 -11.01
CA ARG A 41 -0.12 8.46 -12.27
C ARG A 41 -0.18 9.97 -12.53
N SER A 42 0.69 10.47 -13.39
CA SER A 42 0.62 11.85 -13.87
C SER A 42 -0.80 12.02 -14.42
N LYS A 43 -1.58 12.94 -13.83
CA LYS A 43 -2.82 13.40 -14.47
C LYS A 43 -2.38 14.00 -15.79
N ARG A 44 -2.59 13.29 -16.90
CA ARG A 44 -2.59 13.92 -18.22
C ARG A 44 -3.79 14.85 -18.22
N GLU A 45 -3.53 16.14 -18.07
CA GLU A 45 -4.49 17.18 -18.46
C GLU A 45 -4.69 17.01 -19.97
N ILE A 46 -5.86 16.51 -20.35
CA ILE A 46 -6.33 16.58 -21.72
C ILE A 46 -6.86 18.01 -21.90
N GLY A 47 -6.14 18.79 -22.71
CA GLY A 47 -6.60 20.08 -23.22
C GLY A 47 -7.60 19.91 -24.36
#